data_AF-X1CFT8-F1
#
_entry.id   AF-X1CFT8-F1
#
_cell.length_a   1.000
_cell.length_b   1.000
_cell.length_c   1.000
_cell.angle_alpha   90.00
_cell.angle_beta   90.00
_cell.angle_gamma   90.00
#
_symmetry.space_group_name_H-M   'P 1'
#
loop_
_entity.id
_entity.type
_entity.pdbx_description
1 polymer ?
#
loop_
_entity_poly.entity_id
_entity_poly.type
_entity_poly.pdbx_seq_one_letter_code
_entity_poly.pdbx_strand_id
1 'polypeptide(L)'
;RLHCGQAGIRQLGIYSDQVISSYIEMVKKVQKEGSKIIIQIAHAGGRASIQLIKSQPYGPSSIEIKDCMMCREMTKNEIFQIIEDFKNAAVRAKKAGFDGIQIHAAHGYLLSQFLSPFFNKRKDNYGGSIENRVRLILEILRAIRTELGQQFAVLI
;
A
#
# COMPACT_ATOMS: atom_id res chain seq x y z
N ARG A 1 -0.61 -12.31 10.86
CA ARG A 1 0.62 -11.59 10.43
C ARG A 1 0.48 -10.15 10.87
N LEU A 2 1.51 -9.60 11.53
CA LEU A 2 1.51 -8.27 12.14
C LEU A 2 1.32 -7.16 11.10
N HIS A 3 0.58 -6.14 11.52
CA HIS A 3 0.12 -4.99 10.75
C HIS A 3 1.28 -4.07 10.35
N CYS A 4 2.05 -4.39 9.31
CA CYS A 4 3.32 -3.71 9.04
C CYS A 4 3.21 -2.27 8.50
N GLY A 5 2.02 -1.78 8.17
CA GLY A 5 1.83 -0.50 7.47
C GLY A 5 0.71 0.40 7.98
N GLN A 6 0.14 0.15 9.16
CA GLN A 6 -0.96 0.97 9.70
C GLN A 6 -0.46 2.34 10.20
N ALA A 7 -1.15 3.40 9.81
CA ALA A 7 -0.91 4.77 10.24
C ALA A 7 -1.64 5.10 11.56
N GLY A 8 -2.85 4.56 11.76
CA GLY A 8 -3.73 4.98 12.86
C GLY A 8 -4.52 3.85 13.51
N ILE A 9 -4.90 4.07 14.77
CA ILE A 9 -5.75 3.14 15.53
C ILE A 9 -7.10 3.05 14.81
N ARG A 10 -7.65 1.83 14.69
CA ARG A 10 -8.90 1.51 13.96
C ARG A 10 -8.85 1.74 12.45
N GLN A 11 -7.67 1.96 11.86
CA GLN A 11 -7.54 1.97 10.41
C GLN A 11 -7.97 0.60 9.84
N LEU A 12 -8.90 0.64 8.88
CA LEU A 12 -9.35 -0.52 8.13
C LEU A 12 -8.15 -1.22 7.46
N GLY A 13 -8.23 -2.54 7.32
CA GLY A 13 -7.17 -3.33 6.72
C GLY A 13 -7.71 -4.41 5.80
N ILE A 14 -7.01 -4.66 4.71
CA ILE A 14 -7.34 -5.68 3.70
C ILE A 14 -6.20 -6.71 3.52
N TYR A 15 -5.54 -7.01 4.63
CA TYR A 15 -4.33 -7.84 4.69
C TYR A 15 -4.62 -9.34 4.96
N SER A 16 -5.88 -9.72 5.22
CA SER A 16 -6.29 -11.08 5.58
C SER A 16 -7.61 -11.44 4.90
N ASP A 17 -7.78 -12.71 4.51
CA ASP A 17 -9.02 -13.19 3.91
C ASP A 17 -10.21 -13.12 4.90
N GLN A 18 -9.91 -13.12 6.20
CA GLN A 18 -10.92 -12.99 7.27
C GLN A 18 -11.69 -11.67 7.22
N VAL A 19 -11.11 -10.60 6.64
CA VAL A 19 -11.79 -9.29 6.57
C VAL A 19 -12.72 -9.17 5.37
N ILE A 20 -12.67 -10.11 4.41
CA ILE A 20 -13.47 -10.04 3.18
C ILE A 20 -14.96 -10.01 3.51
N SER A 21 -15.42 -10.90 4.40
CA SER A 21 -16.83 -11.01 4.79
C SER A 21 -17.34 -9.72 5.43
N SER A 22 -16.51 -9.03 6.22
CA SER A 22 -16.84 -7.75 6.84
C SER A 22 -17.09 -6.62 5.84
N TYR A 23 -16.51 -6.70 4.63
CA TYR A 23 -16.71 -5.69 3.60
C TYR A 23 -17.89 -5.95 2.67
N ILE A 24 -18.27 -7.22 2.48
CA ILE A 24 -19.34 -7.60 1.52
C ILE A 24 -20.65 -6.87 1.82
N GLU A 25 -21.07 -6.79 3.09
CA GLU A 25 -22.33 -6.13 3.44
C GLU A 25 -22.29 -4.63 3.15
N MET A 26 -21.20 -3.95 3.49
CA MET A 26 -20.99 -2.52 3.24
C MET A 26 -21.01 -2.23 1.74
N VAL A 27 -20.25 -2.99 0.95
CA VAL A 27 -20.19 -2.85 -0.50
C VAL A 27 -21.57 -3.02 -1.13
N LYS A 28 -22.29 -4.09 -0.75
CA LYS A 28 -23.64 -4.37 -1.26
C LYS A 28 -24.62 -3.24 -0.94
N LYS A 29 -24.55 -2.66 0.27
CA LYS A 29 -25.41 -1.53 0.65
C LYS A 29 -25.16 -0.31 -0.22
N VAL A 30 -23.91 0.06 -0.47
CA VAL A 30 -23.59 1.21 -1.33
C VAL A 30 -24.04 0.98 -2.77
N GLN A 31 -23.84 -0.23 -3.29
CA GLN A 31 -24.25 -0.59 -4.65
C GLN A 31 -25.77 -0.67 -4.81
N LYS A 32 -26.50 -1.06 -3.77
CA LYS A 32 -27.98 -1.06 -3.76
C LYS A 32 -28.56 0.34 -3.95
N GLU A 33 -27.86 1.37 -3.47
CA GLU A 33 -28.20 2.78 -3.68
C GLU A 33 -27.70 3.32 -5.04
N GLY A 34 -27.28 2.46 -5.97
CA GLY A 34 -26.86 2.83 -7.32
C GLY A 34 -25.45 3.43 -7.41
N SER A 35 -24.68 3.45 -6.33
CA SER A 35 -23.34 4.04 -6.27
C SER A 35 -22.20 3.03 -6.45
N LYS A 36 -21.06 3.52 -6.94
CA LYS A 36 -19.80 2.75 -7.02
C LYS A 36 -18.97 2.95 -5.76
N ILE A 37 -18.26 1.90 -5.35
CA ILE A 37 -17.37 1.97 -4.18
C ILE A 37 -15.97 1.47 -4.51
N ILE A 38 -14.98 2.30 -4.18
CA ILE A 38 -13.55 2.04 -4.40
C ILE A 38 -12.86 2.07 -3.05
N ILE A 39 -12.01 1.07 -2.79
CA ILE A 39 -11.18 1.04 -1.58
C ILE A 39 -9.77 1.55 -1.89
N GLN A 40 -9.26 2.45 -1.05
CA GLN A 40 -7.88 2.88 -1.11
C GLN A 40 -6.97 1.92 -0.33
N ILE A 41 -5.99 1.33 -1.01
CA ILE A 41 -4.98 0.43 -0.42
C ILE A 41 -3.73 1.26 -0.11
N ALA A 42 -3.32 1.26 1.15
CA ALA A 42 -2.26 2.11 1.66
C ALA A 42 -1.25 1.35 2.53
N HIS A 43 -0.03 1.88 2.58
CA HIS A 43 1.00 1.46 3.51
C HIS A 43 1.74 2.70 4.02
N ALA A 44 1.74 2.95 5.33
CA ALA A 44 2.26 4.18 5.92
C ALA A 44 3.80 4.30 5.84
N GLY A 45 4.50 3.18 5.63
CA GLY A 45 5.96 3.16 5.46
C GLY A 45 6.66 3.75 6.67
N GLY A 46 7.57 4.70 6.43
CA GLY A 46 8.25 5.42 7.50
C GLY A 46 7.34 6.25 8.42
N ARG A 47 6.03 6.35 8.15
CA ARG A 47 5.03 7.00 9.03
C ARG A 47 4.13 5.99 9.76
N ALA A 48 4.42 4.69 9.66
CA ALA A 48 3.65 3.67 10.35
C ALA A 48 3.77 3.82 11.88
N SER A 49 2.67 3.57 12.59
CA SER A 49 2.64 3.72 14.05
C SER A 49 3.40 2.57 14.72
N ILE A 50 4.50 2.89 15.40
CA ILE A 50 5.32 1.91 16.15
C ILE A 50 4.46 1.09 17.12
N GLN A 51 3.50 1.73 17.80
CA GLN A 51 2.61 1.08 18.76
C GLN A 51 1.73 0.01 18.11
N LEU A 52 1.31 0.23 16.86
CA LEU A 52 0.44 -0.70 16.12
C LEU A 52 1.25 -1.80 15.44
N ILE A 53 2.36 -1.44 14.81
CA ILE A 53 3.17 -2.38 14.04
C ILE A 53 4.10 -3.22 14.92
N LYS A 54 4.30 -2.81 16.19
CA LYS A 54 5.18 -3.43 17.20
C LYS A 54 6.58 -3.75 16.68
N SER A 55 7.07 -2.93 15.76
CA SER A 55 8.35 -3.09 15.06
C SER A 55 8.83 -1.73 14.56
N GLN A 56 10.06 -1.66 14.05
CA GLN A 56 10.59 -0.43 13.47
C GLN A 56 9.95 -0.16 12.09
N PRO A 57 9.41 1.05 11.85
CA PRO A 57 8.93 1.47 10.54
C PRO A 57 10.04 1.40 9.50
N TYR A 58 9.65 1.16 8.25
CA TYR A 58 10.58 1.04 7.13
C TYR A 58 10.10 1.82 5.91
N GLY A 59 11.06 2.16 5.06
CA GLY A 59 10.86 3.00 3.89
C GLY A 59 12.03 2.86 2.92
N PRO A 60 12.12 3.74 1.90
CA PRO A 60 13.15 3.59 0.88
C PRO A 60 14.56 3.74 1.44
N SER A 61 14.77 4.54 2.49
CA SER A 61 16.09 4.81 3.07
C SER A 61 16.02 4.96 4.59
N SER A 62 17.18 4.82 5.23
CA SER A 62 17.33 5.05 6.66
C SER A 62 17.39 6.54 6.94
N ILE A 63 16.27 7.12 7.39
CA ILE A 63 16.14 8.55 7.64
C ILE A 63 15.23 8.80 8.84
N GLU A 64 15.47 9.94 9.50
CA GLU A 64 14.56 10.47 10.48
C GLU A 64 13.29 10.98 9.79
N ILE A 65 12.15 10.44 10.19
CA ILE A 65 10.83 10.95 9.84
C ILE A 65 10.37 11.88 10.97
N LYS A 66 9.22 12.52 10.79
CA LYS A 66 8.60 13.43 11.77
C LYS A 66 8.70 12.88 13.20
N ASP A 67 8.97 13.78 14.15
CA ASP A 67 9.02 13.53 15.60
C ASP A 67 10.14 12.55 16.01
N CYS A 68 11.33 12.66 15.40
CA CYS A 68 12.51 11.83 15.65
C CYS A 68 12.31 10.32 15.43
N MET A 69 11.30 9.95 14.65
CA MET A 69 11.01 8.55 14.36
C MET A 69 11.95 8.04 13.28
N MET A 70 12.90 7.19 13.68
CA MET A 70 13.85 6.57 12.75
C MET A 70 13.20 5.44 11.95
N CYS A 71 13.05 5.67 10.65
CA CYS A 71 12.67 4.67 9.68
C CYS A 71 13.93 3.96 9.18
N ARG A 72 13.93 2.62 9.10
CA ARG A 72 15.03 1.86 8.48
C ARG A 72 14.85 1.72 6.97
N GLU A 73 15.96 1.50 6.27
CA GLU A 73 15.93 1.14 4.86
C GLU A 73 15.32 -0.26 4.64
N MET A 74 14.44 -0.38 3.65
CA MET A 74 13.89 -1.67 3.21
C MET A 74 14.93 -2.51 2.47
N THR A 75 14.89 -3.81 2.73
CA THR A 75 15.58 -4.82 1.92
C THR A 75 14.83 -5.08 0.61
N LYS A 76 15.50 -5.66 -0.39
CA LYS A 76 14.85 -6.06 -1.65
C LYS A 76 13.71 -7.06 -1.43
N ASN A 77 13.87 -8.00 -0.50
CA ASN A 77 12.83 -8.99 -0.19
C ASN A 77 11.56 -8.33 0.37
N GLU A 78 11.71 -7.28 1.17
CA GLU A 78 10.56 -6.51 1.68
C GLU A 78 9.87 -5.72 0.58
N ILE A 79 10.63 -5.18 -0.38
CA ILE A 79 10.04 -4.54 -1.56
C ILE A 79 9.20 -5.55 -2.36
N PHE A 80 9.72 -6.76 -2.57
CA PHE A 80 8.96 -7.84 -3.22
C PHE A 80 7.73 -8.26 -2.42
N GLN A 81 7.83 -8.33 -1.09
CA GLN A 81 6.68 -8.61 -0.23
C GLN A 81 5.62 -7.52 -0.32
N ILE A 82 6.00 -6.24 -0.40
CA ILE A 82 5.06 -5.13 -0.58
C ILE A 82 4.31 -5.25 -1.90
N ILE A 83 4.99 -5.62 -2.99
CA ILE A 83 4.33 -5.86 -4.28
C ILE A 83 3.25 -6.94 -4.11
N GLU A 84 3.59 -8.03 -3.44
CA GLU A 84 2.68 -9.15 -3.24
C GLU A 84 1.52 -8.81 -2.27
N ASP A 85 1.78 -7.99 -1.26
CA ASP A 85 0.76 -7.55 -0.31
C ASP A 85 -0.27 -6.63 -0.97
N PHE A 86 0.18 -5.67 -1.81
CA PHE A 86 -0.73 -4.81 -2.58
C PHE A 86 -1.54 -5.61 -3.60
N LYS A 87 -0.89 -6.57 -4.29
CA LYS A 87 -1.58 -7.49 -5.21
C LYS A 87 -2.68 -8.27 -4.50
N ASN A 88 -2.34 -8.91 -3.39
CA ASN A 88 -3.30 -9.71 -2.62
C ASN A 88 -4.40 -8.86 -1.98
N ALA A 89 -4.09 -7.63 -1.54
CA ALA A 89 -5.09 -6.67 -1.09
C ALA A 89 -6.11 -6.33 -2.21
N ALA A 90 -5.63 -6.09 -3.44
CA ALA A 90 -6.51 -5.84 -4.58
C ALA A 90 -7.37 -7.06 -4.95
N VAL A 91 -6.81 -8.27 -4.90
CA VAL A 91 -7.57 -9.52 -5.10
C VAL A 91 -8.66 -9.66 -4.04
N ARG A 92 -8.36 -9.39 -2.78
CA ARG A 92 -9.36 -9.40 -1.70
C ARG A 92 -10.42 -8.33 -1.89
N ALA A 93 -10.06 -7.14 -2.37
CA ALA A 93 -11.01 -6.07 -2.67
C ALA A 93 -12.02 -6.52 -3.74
N LYS A 94 -11.53 -7.11 -4.84
CA LYS A 94 -12.40 -7.67 -5.88
C LYS A 94 -13.30 -8.79 -5.32
N LYS A 95 -12.75 -9.70 -4.50
CA LYS A 95 -13.53 -10.76 -3.83
C LYS A 95 -14.61 -10.21 -2.89
N ALA A 96 -14.34 -9.09 -2.22
CA ALA A 96 -15.31 -8.40 -1.36
C ALA A 96 -16.39 -7.63 -2.15
N GLY A 97 -16.25 -7.52 -3.48
CA GLY A 97 -17.22 -6.88 -4.37
C GLY A 97 -16.97 -5.41 -4.67
N PHE A 98 -15.85 -4.83 -4.23
CA PHE A 98 -15.51 -3.43 -4.58
C PHE A 98 -15.44 -3.26 -6.10
N ASP A 99 -15.90 -2.12 -6.59
CA ASP A 99 -15.89 -1.80 -8.03
C ASP A 99 -14.47 -1.47 -8.54
N GLY A 100 -13.56 -1.16 -7.63
CA GLY A 100 -12.16 -0.86 -7.94
C GLY A 100 -11.31 -0.66 -6.70
N ILE A 101 -10.04 -0.38 -6.94
CA ILE A 101 -9.07 0.02 -5.91
C ILE A 101 -8.34 1.30 -6.30
N GLN A 102 -7.85 2.02 -5.29
CA GLN A 102 -6.86 3.08 -5.46
C GLN A 102 -5.56 2.69 -4.76
N ILE A 103 -4.43 2.79 -5.47
CA ILE A 103 -3.09 2.60 -4.92
C ILE A 103 -2.64 3.91 -4.28
N HIS A 104 -2.54 3.98 -2.95
CA HIS A 104 -2.17 5.23 -2.30
C HIS A 104 -0.67 5.55 -2.47
N ALA A 105 -0.37 6.48 -3.38
CA ALA A 105 1.00 6.97 -3.66
C ALA A 105 1.24 8.44 -3.28
N ALA A 106 0.55 8.94 -2.24
CA ALA A 106 0.61 10.34 -1.83
C ALA A 106 0.91 10.52 -0.32
N HIS A 107 0.92 11.77 0.13
CA HIS A 107 0.97 12.17 1.55
C HIS A 107 2.18 11.66 2.35
N GLY A 108 3.31 11.37 1.69
CA GLY A 108 4.52 10.92 2.38
C GLY A 108 4.38 9.54 3.03
N TYR A 109 3.43 8.72 2.58
CA TYR A 109 3.37 7.28 2.88
C TYR A 109 4.28 6.48 1.95
N LEU A 110 4.38 5.17 2.14
CA LEU A 110 5.45 4.34 1.57
C LEU A 110 5.73 4.61 0.09
N LEU A 111 4.71 4.54 -0.76
CA LEU A 111 4.89 4.72 -2.21
C LEU A 111 5.25 6.16 -2.57
N SER A 112 4.71 7.15 -1.85
CA SER A 112 5.11 8.56 -1.96
C SER A 112 6.56 8.78 -1.51
N GLN A 113 7.02 8.05 -0.50
CA GLN A 113 8.40 8.09 -0.03
C GLN A 113 9.36 7.56 -1.10
N PHE A 114 9.02 6.44 -1.77
CA PHE A 114 9.82 5.95 -2.90
C PHE A 114 9.90 6.96 -4.05
N LEU A 115 8.80 7.67 -4.33
CA LEU A 115 8.76 8.69 -5.37
C LEU A 115 9.62 9.91 -5.05
N SER A 116 9.69 10.36 -3.80
CA SER A 116 10.35 11.63 -3.49
C SER A 116 11.86 11.47 -3.29
N PRO A 117 12.71 12.26 -3.97
CA PRO A 117 14.15 12.26 -3.71
C PRO A 117 14.50 12.82 -2.33
N PHE A 118 13.56 13.47 -1.64
CA PHE A 118 13.72 13.85 -0.25
C PHE A 118 13.83 12.61 0.65
N PHE A 119 12.93 11.65 0.48
CA PHE A 119 12.89 10.43 1.30
C PHE A 119 13.77 9.31 0.73
N ASN A 120 13.81 9.14 -0.59
CA ASN A 120 14.51 8.04 -1.25
C ASN A 120 15.94 8.41 -1.63
N LYS A 121 16.91 7.88 -0.88
CA LYS A 121 18.35 8.04 -1.08
C LYS A 121 19.03 6.79 -1.61
N ARG A 122 18.25 5.75 -2.00
CA ARG A 122 18.79 4.48 -2.49
C ARG A 122 19.68 4.68 -3.70
N LYS A 123 20.67 3.81 -3.82
CA LYS A 123 21.60 3.73 -4.96
C LYS A 123 21.37 2.50 -5.84
N ASP A 124 20.39 1.68 -5.50
CA ASP A 124 19.99 0.52 -6.29
C ASP A 124 18.87 0.89 -7.29
N ASN A 125 18.29 -0.14 -7.93
CA ASN A 125 17.26 0.01 -8.96
C ASN A 125 15.94 0.63 -8.45
N TYR A 126 15.81 0.93 -7.15
CA TYR A 126 14.63 1.59 -6.59
C TYR A 126 14.90 3.04 -6.14
N GLY A 127 16.07 3.62 -6.42
CA GLY A 127 16.35 5.04 -6.17
C GLY A 127 17.24 5.72 -7.20
N GLY A 128 17.51 7.01 -6.97
CA GLY A 128 18.23 7.86 -7.92
C GLY A 128 17.31 8.41 -9.01
N SER A 129 17.38 7.83 -10.21
CA SER A 129 16.64 8.32 -11.38
C SER A 129 15.12 8.29 -11.17
N ILE A 130 14.38 9.02 -12.01
CA ILE A 130 12.90 9.02 -11.98
C ILE A 130 12.36 7.61 -12.22
N GLU A 131 12.95 6.89 -13.17
CA GLU A 131 12.58 5.52 -13.57
C GLU A 131 12.73 4.55 -12.41
N ASN A 132 13.80 4.68 -11.63
CA ASN A 132 14.03 3.85 -10.45
C ASN A 132 13.07 4.21 -9.30
N ARG A 133 12.82 5.50 -9.06
CA ARG A 133 11.90 5.95 -8.00
C ARG A 133 10.44 5.55 -8.24
N VAL A 134 10.01 5.50 -9.51
CA VAL A 134 8.64 5.07 -9.87
C VAL A 134 8.50 3.53 -9.96
N ARG A 135 9.63 2.80 -10.02
CA ARG A 135 9.67 1.35 -10.29
C ARG A 135 8.71 0.53 -9.42
N LEU A 136 8.75 0.73 -8.10
CA LEU A 136 7.91 -0.01 -7.16
C LEU A 136 6.41 0.15 -7.48
N ILE A 137 5.97 1.37 -7.81
CA ILE A 137 4.56 1.64 -8.13
C ILE A 137 4.16 0.93 -9.42
N LEU A 138 5.03 0.96 -10.45
CA LEU A 138 4.77 0.28 -11.71
C LEU A 138 4.75 -1.24 -11.55
N GLU A 139 5.61 -1.80 -10.69
CA GLU A 139 5.62 -3.24 -10.40
C GLU A 139 4.37 -3.67 -9.63
N ILE A 140 3.91 -2.88 -8.65
CA ILE A 140 2.62 -3.09 -7.98
C ILE A 140 1.47 -3.06 -9.00
N LEU A 141 1.41 -2.02 -9.83
CA LEU A 141 0.37 -1.87 -10.84
C LEU A 141 0.36 -3.07 -11.80
N ARG A 142 1.53 -3.49 -12.30
CA ARG A 142 1.66 -4.66 -13.17
C ARG A 142 1.17 -5.93 -12.49
N ALA A 143 1.58 -6.18 -11.25
CA ALA A 143 1.14 -7.36 -10.49
C ALA A 143 -0.38 -7.40 -10.31
N ILE A 144 -1.00 -6.27 -9.97
CA ILE A 144 -2.46 -6.15 -9.87
C ILE A 144 -3.13 -6.40 -11.23
N ARG A 145 -2.57 -5.85 -12.32
CA ARG A 145 -3.12 -6.03 -13.67
C ARG A 145 -3.02 -7.47 -14.16
N THR A 146 -1.95 -8.18 -13.83
CA THR A 146 -1.80 -9.61 -14.13
C THR A 146 -2.92 -10.44 -13.50
N GLU A 147 -3.30 -10.14 -12.25
CA GLU A 147 -4.33 -10.91 -11.53
C GLU A 147 -5.77 -10.49 -11.90
N LEU A 148 -6.02 -9.19 -12.07
CA LEU A 148 -7.38 -8.66 -12.12
C LEU A 148 -7.84 -8.22 -13.52
N GLY A 149 -6.92 -8.15 -14.48
CA GLY A 149 -7.15 -7.70 -15.84
C GLY A 149 -7.31 -6.18 -15.99
N GLN A 150 -7.57 -5.75 -17.22
CA GLN A 150 -7.71 -4.32 -17.56
C GLN A 150 -9.08 -3.73 -17.19
N GLN A 151 -10.12 -4.57 -17.09
CA GLN A 151 -11.49 -4.10 -16.83
C GLN A 151 -11.74 -3.71 -15.37
N PHE A 152 -10.94 -4.24 -14.42
CA PHE A 152 -11.07 -3.86 -13.02
C PHE A 152 -10.52 -2.44 -12.81
N ALA A 153 -11.27 -1.55 -12.15
CA ALA A 153 -10.81 -0.17 -11.97
C ALA A 153 -9.63 -0.11 -11.00
N VAL A 154 -8.51 0.49 -11.45
CA VAL A 154 -7.31 0.72 -10.64
C VAL A 154 -6.90 2.18 -10.82
N LEU A 155 -6.99 2.94 -9.72
CA LEU A 155 -6.58 4.33 -9.63
C LEU A 155 -5.25 4.41 -8.88
N ILE A 156 -4.55 5.54 -9.02
CA ILE A 156 -3.36 5.90 -8.22
C ILE A 156 -3.64 7.29 -7.62
#